data_AF-A0AB36I1M2-F1
#
_entry.id   AF-A0AB36I1M2-F1
#
_cell.length_a   1.000
_cell.length_b   1.000
_cell.length_c   1.000
_cell.angle_alpha   90.00
_cell.angle_beta   90.00
_cell.angle_gamma   90.00
#
_symmetry.space_group_name_H-M   'P 1'
#
loop_
_entity.id
_entity.type
_entity.pdbx_description
1 polymer ?
#
loop_
_entity_poly.entity_id
_entity_poly.type
_entity_poly.pdbx_seq_one_letter_code
_entity_poly.pdbx_strand_id
1 'polypeptide(L)' 'MTFQVINKTDLAKYVGADLDRMKKDSEKFRNDGNFLFTNLKKDIGLDGVVDWLKKDVLLEDLEDEK' A
#
# COMPACT_ATOMS: atom_id res chain seq x y z
N MET A 1 1.46 6.12 -13.37
CA MET A 1 0.77 6.02 -12.08
C MET A 1 1.57 5.05 -11.21
N THR A 2 2.25 5.50 -10.15
CA THR A 2 3.13 4.62 -9.35
C THR A 2 2.50 4.31 -7.99
N PHE A 3 2.42 3.02 -7.65
CA PHE A 3 1.91 2.52 -6.36
C PHE A 3 2.97 2.70 -5.26
N GLN A 4 2.53 3.01 -4.04
CA GLN A 4 3.43 3.21 -2.89
C GLN A 4 3.13 2.26 -1.74
N VAL A 5 4.15 1.54 -1.30
CA VAL A 5 4.09 0.71 -0.09
C VAL A 5 4.73 1.45 1.07
N ILE A 6 3.96 1.71 2.12
CA ILE A 6 4.43 2.28 3.39
C ILE A 6 4.60 1.13 4.38
N ASN A 7 5.81 0.57 4.46
CA ASN A 7 6.12 -0.57 5.31
C ASN A 7 6.66 -0.13 6.69
N LYS A 8 6.62 -1.06 7.65
CA LYS A 8 7.13 -0.92 9.02
C LYS A 8 6.33 0.05 9.91
N THR A 9 5.01 0.00 9.80
CA THR A 9 4.10 0.80 10.65
C THR A 9 4.30 0.59 12.15
N ASP A 10 4.85 -0.55 12.58
CA ASP A 10 5.19 -0.82 13.98
C ASP A 10 6.27 0.11 14.54
N LEU A 11 7.19 0.57 13.70
CA LEU A 11 8.28 1.45 14.12
C LEU A 11 7.79 2.87 14.42
N ALA A 12 6.61 3.26 13.94
CA ALA A 12 6.05 4.60 14.13
C ALA A 12 5.96 5.01 15.60
N LYS A 13 5.59 4.06 16.48
CA LYS A 13 5.51 4.30 17.94
C LYS A 13 6.87 4.57 18.59
N TYR A 14 7.96 4.06 17.99
CA TYR A 14 9.31 4.20 18.51
C TYR A 14 10.07 5.40 17.94
N VAL A 15 9.69 5.87 16.74
CA VAL A 15 10.32 7.02 16.07
C VAL A 15 9.50 8.31 16.17
N GLY A 16 8.37 8.29 16.88
CA GLY A 16 7.48 9.44 17.02
C GLY A 16 6.78 9.83 15.71
N ALA A 17 6.59 8.87 14.79
CA ALA A 17 5.88 9.12 13.54
C ALA A 17 4.36 9.01 13.74
N ASP A 18 3.63 9.96 13.17
CA ASP A 18 2.17 10.01 13.17
C ASP A 18 1.64 9.39 11.88
N LEU A 19 1.08 8.18 11.99
CA LEU A 19 0.55 7.42 10.86
C LEU A 19 -0.71 8.06 10.25
N ASP A 20 -1.53 8.74 11.04
CA ASP A 20 -2.74 9.42 10.56
C ASP A 20 -2.38 10.64 9.72
N ARG A 21 -1.33 11.35 10.12
CA ARG A 21 -0.77 12.45 9.32
C ARG A 21 -0.17 11.94 8.02
N MET A 22 0.60 10.85 8.06
CA MET A 22 1.14 10.23 6.84
C MET A 22 0.04 9.78 5.89
N LYS A 23 -1.05 9.21 6.42
CA LYS A 23 -2.21 8.80 5.60
C LYS A 23 -2.85 9.99 4.89
N LYS A 24 -3.14 11.08 5.62
CA LYS A 24 -3.73 12.30 5.04
C LYS A 24 -2.84 12.93 3.98
N ASP A 25 -1.53 12.95 4.21
CA ASP A 25 -0.58 13.45 3.22
C ASP A 25 -0.57 12.55 1.98
N SER A 26 -0.51 11.23 2.13
CA SER A 26 -0.57 10.28 1.02
C SER A 26 -1.87 10.37 0.21
N GLU A 27 -3.03 10.53 0.87
CA GLU A 27 -4.33 10.76 0.20
C GLU A 27 -4.35 12.10 -0.55
N LYS A 28 -3.75 13.14 0.01
CA LYS A 28 -3.68 14.46 -0.63
C LYS A 28 -2.76 14.48 -1.85
N PHE A 29 -1.66 13.72 -1.81
CA PHE A 29 -0.70 13.64 -2.92
C PHE A 29 -1.10 12.61 -3.99
N ARG A 30 -1.94 11.63 -3.66
CA ARG A 30 -2.45 10.62 -4.59
C ARG A 30 -3.98 10.63 -4.58
N ASN A 31 -4.58 11.30 -5.58
CA ASN A 31 -6.02 11.33 -5.80
C ASN A 31 -6.65 9.94 -5.95
N ASP A 32 -5.88 8.93 -6.35
CA ASP A 32 -6.41 7.60 -6.69
C ASP A 32 -6.22 6.54 -5.60
N GLY A 33 -5.73 6.92 -4.40
CA GLY A 33 -5.61 5.97 -3.28
C GLY A 33 -4.61 4.82 -3.49
N ASN A 34 -3.70 4.94 -4.47
CA ASN A 34 -2.69 3.94 -4.81
C ASN A 34 -1.52 3.88 -3.81
N PHE A 35 -1.84 3.67 -2.53
CA PHE A 35 -0.86 3.41 -1.49
C PHE A 35 -1.39 2.40 -0.48
N LEU A 36 -0.49 1.62 0.13
CA LEU A 36 -0.85 0.61 1.12
C LEU A 36 0.09 0.69 2.34
N PHE A 37 -0.50 0.71 3.53
CA PHE A 37 0.24 0.53 4.77
C PHE A 37 0.47 -0.95 5.04
N THR A 38 1.71 -1.33 5.31
CA THR A 38 2.10 -2.73 5.53
C THR A 38 2.98 -2.90 6.75
N ASN A 39 2.90 -4.10 7.31
CA ASN A 39 3.87 -4.62 8.24
C ASN A 39 4.22 -6.05 7.84
N LEU A 40 5.23 -6.16 6.96
CA LEU A 40 5.67 -7.44 6.43
C LEU A 40 6.33 -8.35 7.50
N LYS A 41 6.64 -7.85 8.71
CA LYS A 41 7.10 -8.71 9.81
C LYS A 41 5.96 -9.43 10.53
N LYS A 42 4.73 -8.93 10.39
CA LYS A 42 3.52 -9.47 11.02
C LYS A 42 2.49 -9.90 9.96
N ASP A 43 2.92 -9.94 8.69
CA ASP A 43 2.08 -10.21 7.51
C ASP A 43 0.87 -9.28 7.36
N ILE A 44 0.87 -8.10 7.99
CA ILE A 44 -0.24 -7.14 7.90
C ILE A 44 -0.14 -6.40 6.56
N GLY A 45 -1.20 -6.46 5.76
CA GLY A 45 -1.28 -5.79 4.46
C GLY A 45 -0.47 -6.50 3.37
N LEU A 46 0.05 -7.71 3.61
CA LEU A 46 0.73 -8.51 2.60
C LEU A 46 -0.24 -8.88 1.45
N ASP A 47 -1.46 -9.31 1.79
CA ASP A 47 -2.47 -9.70 0.79
C ASP A 47 -2.76 -8.56 -0.20
N GLY A 48 -2.92 -7.33 0.29
CA GLY A 48 -3.13 -6.17 -0.57
C GLY A 48 -1.94 -5.84 -1.49
N VAL A 49 -0.71 -6.15 -1.08
CA VAL A 49 0.47 -6.02 -1.95
C VAL A 49 0.47 -7.10 -3.02
N VAL A 50 0.10 -8.34 -2.66
CA VAL A 50 0.03 -9.46 -3.61
C VAL A 50 -1.07 -9.20 -4.65
N ASP A 51 -2.24 -8.77 -4.22
CA ASP A 51 -3.36 -8.44 -5.12
C ASP A 51 -3.00 -7.29 -6.06
N TRP A 52 -2.33 -6.25 -5.53
CA TRP A 52 -1.79 -5.18 -6.37
C TRP A 52 -0.79 -5.70 -7.40
N LEU A 53 0.14 -6.58 -6.99
CA LEU A 53 1.14 -7.14 -7.91
C LEU A 53 0.48 -7.96 -9.02
N LYS A 54 -0.51 -8.79 -8.67
CA LYS A 54 -1.27 -9.60 -9.63
C LYS A 54 -2.00 -8.74 -10.66
N LYS A 55 -2.62 -7.66 -10.19
CA LYS A 55 -3.37 -6.74 -11.04
C LYS A 55 -2.47 -5.84 -11.88
N ASP A 56 -1.61 -5.03 -11.26
CA ASP A 56 -0.92 -3.94 -11.96
C ASP A 56 0.42 -4.36 -12.59
N VAL A 57 1.02 -5.47 -12.14
CA VAL A 57 2.33 -5.95 -12.67
C VAL A 57 2.16 -7.19 -13.53
N LEU A 58 1.40 -8.17 -13.04
CA LEU A 58 1.15 -9.42 -13.77
C LEU A 58 -0.04 -9.31 -14.74
N LEU A 59 -0.87 -8.26 -14.62
CA LEU A 59 -2.02 -7.99 -15.48
C LEU A 59 -3.01 -9.16 -15.56
N GLU A 60 -3.17 -9.89 -14.45
CA GLU A 60 -4.04 -11.08 -14.38
C GLU A 60 -5.52 -10.74 -14.62
N ASP A 61 -5.94 -9.50 -14.41
CA ASP A 61 -7.30 -9.02 -14.68
C ASP A 61 -7.59 -8.75 -16.17
N LEU A 62 -6.60 -8.88 -17.06
CA LEU A 62 -6.80 -8.77 -18.50
C LEU A 62 -7.37 -10.05 -19.14
N GLU A 63 -7.35 -11.19 -18.45
CA GLU A 63 -7.87 -12.46 -18.99
C GLU A 63 -9.41 -12.57 -18.90
N ASP A 64 -10.05 -11.74 -18.06
CA ASP A 64 -11.51 -11.75 -17.84
C ASP A 64 -12.29 -10.91 -18.87
N GLU A 65 -11.61 -10.18 -19.77
CA GLU A 65 -12.24 -9.55 -20.95
C GLU A 65 -12.25 -10.53 -22.14
N LYS A 66 -13.17 -11.50 -22.11
CA LYS A 66 -13.61 -12.23 -23.32
C LYS A 66 -15.09 -12.02 -23.61
#